data_AF-A0A497NF66-F1
#
_entry.id   AF-A0A497NF66-F1
#
_cell.length_a   1.000
_cell.length_b   1.000
_cell.length_c   1.000
_cell.angle_alpha   90.00
_cell.angle_beta   90.00
_cell.angle_gamma   90.00
#
_symmetry.space_group_name_H-M   'P 1'
#
loop_
_entity.id
_entity.type
_entity.pdbx_description
1 polymer ?
#
loop_
_entity_poly.entity_id
_entity_poly.type
_entity_poly.pdbx_seq_one_letter_code
_entity_poly.pdbx_strand_id
1 'polypeptide(L)'
;MRVYAMKHIIGLCYRDGTKDIVLEETLRTEGIPYVRVRRPEEARGLRGLIVGEGFDSWSSEIEGFLEGGGVLLSFRPSGSLAEMLGLEEVGVQENGYLIAEGRGAEIISYEGRLQIFGESRLYRGGEIIARLGQKGDFGGIIRVRRGLGEALVAAFDLSTTVLTMLQPVSECGKLVDAFKTEYDLGWIPQVDLLRRLIVGLFLDALGIPVLRKWYFPSCRRALLIIVGDQDGCDMEVMKVVLEIVKELKLPYTLFVMPTIQPISRDGFRMLAEEGIEFGFHPDFFFKPGKVKISKPGAMIRTADPSIFNEEEFRSQLRKAEEDVGCKLLGERSHGNRWETIREIPLWAERAGIQYESSLGIKMWESRPPVQGYWVGTGLPYHFIDPNGYRRMNLLEI
;
A
#
# COMPACT_ATOMS: atom_id res chain seq x y z
N MET A 1 33.16 -10.76 24.63
CA MET A 1 31.97 -11.17 23.86
C MET A 1 32.06 -10.51 22.50
N ARG A 2 32.40 -11.24 21.43
CA ARG A 2 32.32 -10.69 20.07
C ARG A 2 30.83 -10.60 19.73
N VAL A 3 30.32 -9.39 19.57
CA VAL A 3 29.00 -9.17 18.98
C VAL A 3 29.10 -9.70 17.55
N TYR A 4 28.55 -10.88 17.28
CA TYR A 4 28.35 -11.33 15.92
C TYR A 4 27.40 -10.32 15.28
N ALA A 5 27.91 -9.47 14.39
CA ALA A 5 27.05 -8.67 13.54
C ALA A 5 26.12 -9.66 12.82
N MET A 6 24.81 -9.55 13.06
CA MET A 6 23.84 -10.36 12.30
C MET A 6 24.04 -10.01 10.83
N LYS A 7 24.71 -10.90 10.10
CA LYS A 7 24.85 -10.75 8.66
C LYS A 7 23.46 -11.02 8.08
N HIS A 8 22.91 -10.04 7.36
CA HIS A 8 21.67 -10.26 6.63
C HIS A 8 21.83 -11.51 5.75
N ILE A 9 20.82 -12.38 5.78
CA ILE A 9 20.79 -13.65 5.04
C ILE A 9 19.97 -13.55 3.75
N ILE A 10 19.19 -12.48 3.60
CA ILE A 10 18.35 -12.21 2.43
C ILE A 10 18.83 -10.93 1.76
N GLY A 11 19.00 -10.97 0.45
CA GLY A 11 19.29 -9.82 -0.40
C GLY A 11 18.10 -9.45 -1.26
N LEU A 12 17.87 -8.15 -1.42
CA LEU A 12 16.98 -7.61 -2.45
C LEU A 12 17.85 -6.93 -3.51
N CYS A 13 17.86 -7.46 -4.73
CA CYS A 13 18.46 -6.77 -5.86
C CYS A 13 17.66 -5.49 -6.13
N TYR A 14 18.34 -4.34 -6.11
CA TYR A 14 17.67 -3.06 -6.02
C TYR A 14 18.30 -2.03 -6.97
N ARG A 15 17.47 -1.45 -7.84
CA ARG A 15 17.82 -0.30 -8.69
C ARG A 15 17.01 0.91 -8.26
N ASP A 16 17.71 2.00 -7.95
CA ASP A 16 17.09 3.29 -7.65
C ASP A 16 16.27 3.79 -8.86
N GLY A 17 15.10 4.39 -8.59
CA GLY A 17 14.23 4.88 -9.65
C GLY A 17 13.38 3.81 -10.34
N THR A 18 13.22 2.62 -9.75
CA THR A 18 12.45 1.50 -10.32
C THR A 18 11.42 0.95 -9.34
N LYS A 19 10.54 0.05 -9.84
CA LYS A 19 9.55 -0.67 -9.04
C LYS A 19 10.13 -1.54 -7.92
N ASP A 20 11.45 -1.75 -7.87
CA ASP A 20 12.13 -2.50 -6.80
C ASP A 20 11.81 -1.91 -5.40
N ILE A 21 11.45 -0.63 -5.31
CA ILE A 21 10.97 0.01 -4.07
C ILE A 21 9.67 -0.61 -3.52
N VAL A 22 8.80 -1.15 -4.38
CA VAL A 22 7.54 -1.81 -3.97
C VAL A 22 7.84 -3.20 -3.39
N LEU A 23 8.81 -3.91 -3.95
CA LEU A 23 9.32 -5.16 -3.38
C LEU A 23 10.00 -4.90 -2.04
N GLU A 24 10.74 -3.80 -1.93
CA GLU A 24 11.30 -3.35 -0.65
C GLU A 24 10.20 -3.07 0.39
N GLU A 25 9.16 -2.33 0.02
CA GLU A 25 8.01 -2.10 0.90
C GLU A 25 7.28 -3.38 1.26
N THR A 26 7.23 -4.36 0.36
CA THR A 26 6.70 -5.69 0.67
C THR A 26 7.51 -6.38 1.75
N LEU A 27 8.85 -6.35 1.68
CA LEU A 27 9.71 -6.93 2.71
C LEU A 27 9.60 -6.19 4.05
N ARG A 28 9.54 -4.86 4.04
CA ARG A 28 9.35 -4.06 5.25
C ARG A 28 7.98 -4.33 5.88
N THR A 29 6.94 -4.41 5.05
CA THR A 29 5.57 -4.74 5.46
C THR A 29 5.44 -6.21 5.87
N GLU A 30 6.34 -7.10 5.46
CA GLU A 30 6.42 -8.48 5.97
C GLU A 30 7.44 -8.63 7.13
N GLY A 31 8.05 -7.53 7.57
CA GLY A 31 8.97 -7.50 8.70
C GLY A 31 10.26 -8.25 8.43
N ILE A 32 10.63 -8.48 7.16
CA ILE A 32 11.77 -9.29 6.75
C ILE A 32 13.04 -8.43 6.78
N PRO A 33 14.11 -8.86 7.49
CA PRO A 33 15.39 -8.20 7.43
C PRO A 33 16.11 -8.55 6.13
N TYR A 34 16.55 -7.53 5.39
CA TYR A 34 17.24 -7.69 4.10
C TYR A 34 18.40 -6.70 3.97
N VAL A 35 19.29 -6.96 3.03
CA VAL A 35 20.27 -6.00 2.51
C VAL A 35 19.97 -5.70 1.05
N ARG A 36 20.15 -4.46 0.62
CA ARG A 36 20.08 -4.11 -0.82
C ARG A 36 21.35 -4.60 -1.52
N VAL A 37 21.18 -5.32 -2.62
CA VAL A 37 22.24 -5.83 -3.49
C VAL A 37 22.23 -5.00 -4.76
N ARG A 38 23.29 -4.23 -5.00
CA ARG A 38 23.41 -3.38 -6.21
C ARG A 38 24.35 -3.98 -7.26
N ARG A 39 25.17 -4.93 -6.85
CA ARG A 39 26.11 -5.64 -7.73
C ARG A 39 26.11 -7.13 -7.39
N PRO A 40 26.30 -8.03 -8.36
CA PRO A 40 26.22 -9.47 -8.12
C PRO A 40 27.14 -9.98 -7.02
N GLU A 41 28.34 -9.41 -6.88
CA GLU A 41 29.31 -9.81 -5.85
C GLU A 41 28.81 -9.57 -4.41
N GLU A 42 27.86 -8.66 -4.22
CA GLU A 42 27.25 -8.36 -2.91
C GLU A 42 26.28 -9.48 -2.46
N ALA A 43 25.85 -10.35 -3.37
CA ALA A 43 25.04 -11.51 -3.04
C ALA A 43 25.82 -12.65 -2.36
N ARG A 44 27.17 -12.56 -2.30
CA ARG A 44 28.02 -13.61 -1.75
C ARG A 44 27.76 -13.87 -0.27
N GLY A 45 27.41 -15.12 0.04
CA GLY A 45 27.14 -15.59 1.40
C GLY A 45 25.75 -15.25 1.91
N LEU A 46 24.86 -14.73 1.05
CA LEU A 46 23.43 -14.72 1.32
C LEU A 46 22.85 -16.13 1.13
N ARG A 47 21.69 -16.37 1.73
CA ARG A 47 20.91 -17.61 1.58
C ARG A 47 19.71 -17.41 0.67
N GLY A 48 19.15 -16.21 0.69
CA GLY A 48 18.04 -15.81 -0.15
C GLY A 48 18.37 -14.61 -1.01
N LEU A 49 17.90 -14.60 -2.25
CA LEU A 49 18.01 -13.47 -3.16
C LEU A 49 16.65 -13.19 -3.79
N ILE A 50 16.25 -11.92 -3.82
CA ILE A 50 15.01 -11.46 -4.42
C ILE A 50 15.34 -10.54 -5.59
N VAL A 51 14.81 -10.84 -6.75
CA VAL A 51 15.06 -10.09 -7.99
C VAL A 51 13.74 -9.65 -8.62
N GLY A 52 13.63 -8.36 -8.93
CA GLY A 52 12.58 -7.82 -9.77
C GLY A 52 12.82 -8.14 -11.25
N GLU A 53 12.15 -7.40 -12.12
CA GLU A 53 12.30 -7.55 -13.57
C GLU A 53 13.60 -6.97 -14.12
N GLY A 54 14.09 -7.44 -15.28
CA GLY A 54 15.22 -6.82 -15.97
C GLY A 54 16.59 -7.05 -15.32
N PHE A 55 16.77 -8.20 -14.68
CA PHE A 55 18.06 -8.69 -14.17
C PHE A 55 18.68 -9.78 -15.05
N ASP A 56 18.33 -9.82 -16.34
CA ASP A 56 18.83 -10.78 -17.33
C ASP A 56 20.36 -10.81 -17.43
N SER A 57 20.98 -9.64 -17.28
CA SER A 57 22.45 -9.49 -17.31
C SER A 57 23.16 -10.13 -16.12
N TRP A 58 22.43 -10.54 -15.07
CA TRP A 58 22.97 -11.22 -13.89
C TRP A 58 22.69 -12.72 -13.91
N SER A 59 22.22 -13.28 -15.04
CA SER A 59 21.77 -14.67 -15.12
C SER A 59 22.86 -15.67 -14.70
N SER A 60 24.12 -15.43 -15.08
CA SER A 60 25.25 -16.31 -14.73
C SER A 60 25.58 -16.29 -13.24
N GLU A 61 25.58 -15.11 -12.62
CA GLU A 61 25.85 -14.99 -11.18
C GLU A 61 24.69 -15.54 -10.35
N ILE A 62 23.45 -15.36 -10.80
CA ILE A 62 22.26 -15.96 -10.19
C ILE A 62 22.29 -17.48 -10.33
N GLU A 63 22.72 -18.00 -11.47
CA GLU A 63 22.93 -19.44 -11.67
C GLU A 63 23.94 -19.99 -10.67
N GLY A 64 25.11 -19.38 -10.56
CA GLY A 64 26.11 -19.79 -9.56
C GLY A 64 25.61 -19.70 -8.11
N PHE A 65 24.76 -18.72 -7.79
CA PHE A 65 24.10 -18.61 -6.49
C PHE A 65 23.14 -19.78 -6.23
N LEU A 66 22.32 -20.16 -7.23
CA LEU A 66 21.43 -21.32 -7.13
C LEU A 66 22.21 -22.63 -7.06
N GLU A 67 23.25 -22.81 -7.88
CA GLU A 67 24.11 -23.99 -7.85
C GLU A 67 24.76 -24.20 -6.47
N GLY A 68 25.12 -23.10 -5.79
CA GLY A 68 25.63 -23.10 -4.42
C GLY A 68 24.59 -23.39 -3.32
N GLY A 69 23.33 -23.64 -3.66
CA GLY A 69 22.26 -23.93 -2.71
C GLY A 69 21.48 -22.71 -2.22
N GLY A 70 21.58 -21.58 -2.92
CA GLY A 70 20.79 -20.38 -2.66
C GLY A 70 19.32 -20.55 -3.04
N VAL A 71 18.46 -19.72 -2.45
CA VAL A 71 17.04 -19.63 -2.80
C VAL A 71 16.74 -18.31 -3.49
N LEU A 72 16.18 -18.37 -4.70
CA LEU A 72 15.81 -17.20 -5.49
C LEU A 72 14.30 -16.96 -5.41
N LEU A 73 13.87 -15.71 -5.25
CA LEU A 73 12.53 -15.26 -5.61
C LEU A 73 12.64 -14.28 -6.77
N SER A 74 12.08 -14.64 -7.92
CA SER A 74 12.15 -13.85 -9.16
C SER A 74 10.78 -13.42 -9.62
N PHE A 75 10.63 -12.15 -9.99
CA PHE A 75 9.39 -11.60 -10.55
C PHE A 75 9.54 -11.45 -12.07
N ARG A 76 8.68 -12.18 -12.80
CA ARG A 76 8.52 -12.11 -14.26
C ARG A 76 9.86 -12.14 -15.03
N PRO A 77 10.73 -13.14 -14.80
CA PRO A 77 12.02 -13.22 -15.47
C PRO A 77 11.88 -13.30 -16.99
N SER A 78 12.86 -12.76 -17.70
CA SER A 78 12.90 -12.74 -19.16
C SER A 78 14.18 -13.36 -19.70
N GLY A 79 14.25 -13.51 -21.03
CA GLY A 79 15.47 -13.79 -21.77
C GLY A 79 16.36 -14.85 -21.13
N SER A 80 17.63 -14.52 -20.95
CA SER A 80 18.65 -15.42 -20.38
C SER A 80 18.33 -15.87 -18.95
N LEU A 81 17.62 -15.07 -18.15
CA LEU A 81 17.24 -15.45 -16.80
C LEU A 81 16.14 -16.51 -16.79
N ALA A 82 15.12 -16.35 -17.63
CA ALA A 82 14.06 -17.35 -17.80
C ALA A 82 14.60 -18.65 -18.40
N GLU A 83 15.45 -18.55 -19.43
CA GLU A 83 16.11 -19.70 -20.08
C GLU A 83 16.99 -20.48 -19.10
N MET A 84 17.78 -19.80 -18.27
CA MET A 84 18.59 -20.43 -17.22
C MET A 84 17.72 -21.19 -16.21
N LEU A 85 16.58 -20.60 -15.84
CA LEU A 85 15.56 -21.27 -15.00
C LEU A 85 14.80 -22.37 -15.76
N GLY A 86 15.08 -22.59 -17.05
CA GLY A 86 14.42 -23.56 -17.93
C GLY A 86 12.92 -23.33 -18.04
N LEU A 87 12.54 -22.06 -18.06
CA LEU A 87 11.19 -21.61 -18.31
C LEU A 87 11.11 -21.12 -19.75
N GLU A 88 10.27 -21.77 -20.55
CA GLU A 88 9.94 -21.35 -21.91
C GLU A 88 8.75 -20.39 -21.85
N GLU A 89 8.95 -19.14 -22.26
CA GLU A 89 7.85 -18.18 -22.39
C GLU A 89 7.07 -18.44 -23.68
N VAL A 90 5.78 -18.74 -23.55
CA VAL A 90 4.89 -19.10 -24.67
C VAL A 90 3.78 -18.09 -24.92
N GLY A 91 3.76 -17.00 -24.15
CA GLY A 91 2.81 -15.91 -24.32
C GLY A 91 2.63 -15.07 -23.06
N VAL A 92 1.63 -14.21 -23.09
CA VAL A 92 1.28 -13.29 -22.00
C VAL A 92 -0.22 -13.27 -21.76
N GLN A 93 -0.62 -12.84 -20.57
CA GLN A 93 -2.00 -12.46 -20.25
C GLN A 93 -2.00 -11.10 -19.54
N GLU A 94 -3.05 -10.31 -19.75
CA GLU A 94 -3.22 -9.00 -19.12
C GLU A 94 -4.23 -9.09 -17.99
N ASN A 95 -3.83 -8.68 -16.77
CA ASN A 95 -4.57 -8.86 -15.53
C ASN A 95 -4.93 -10.34 -15.26
N GLY A 96 -5.72 -10.58 -14.21
CA GLY A 96 -6.34 -11.87 -13.96
C GLY A 96 -6.38 -12.20 -12.48
N TYR A 97 -6.22 -13.49 -12.17
CA TYR A 97 -6.24 -13.96 -10.79
C TYR A 97 -5.10 -14.94 -10.54
N LEU A 98 -4.54 -14.86 -9.33
CA LEU A 98 -3.78 -15.96 -8.73
C LEU A 98 -4.74 -16.80 -7.88
N ILE A 99 -4.70 -18.12 -8.05
CA ILE A 99 -5.50 -19.04 -7.24
C ILE A 99 -4.63 -19.56 -6.10
N ALA A 100 -4.99 -19.18 -4.87
CA ALA A 100 -4.36 -19.67 -3.65
C ALA A 100 -5.07 -20.95 -3.21
N GLU A 101 -4.34 -22.05 -3.20
CA GLU A 101 -4.79 -23.39 -2.80
C GLU A 101 -3.66 -24.13 -2.06
N GLY A 102 -4.00 -25.25 -1.40
CA GLY A 102 -3.04 -26.11 -0.70
C GLY A 102 -2.12 -25.33 0.25
N ARG A 103 -0.80 -25.54 0.13
CA ARG A 103 0.20 -24.88 0.98
C ARG A 103 0.15 -23.35 0.88
N GLY A 104 -0.16 -22.81 -0.30
CA GLY A 104 -0.33 -21.37 -0.47
C GLY A 104 -1.48 -20.84 0.38
N ALA A 105 -2.61 -21.53 0.37
CA ALA A 105 -3.77 -21.18 1.19
C ALA A 105 -3.50 -21.30 2.70
N GLU A 106 -2.73 -22.31 3.13
CA GLU A 106 -2.31 -22.45 4.53
C GLU A 106 -1.49 -21.26 5.03
N ILE A 107 -0.52 -20.80 4.22
CA ILE A 107 0.38 -19.68 4.56
C ILE A 107 -0.39 -18.39 4.84
N ILE A 108 -1.44 -18.13 4.04
CA ILE A 108 -2.22 -16.90 4.12
C ILE A 108 -3.55 -17.07 4.86
N SER A 109 -3.88 -18.30 5.28
CA SER A 109 -5.17 -18.65 5.89
C SER A 109 -6.38 -18.22 5.04
N TYR A 110 -6.25 -18.35 3.71
CA TYR A 110 -7.27 -17.99 2.73
C TYR A 110 -7.13 -18.87 1.49
N GLU A 111 -8.22 -19.52 1.09
CA GLU A 111 -8.33 -20.32 -0.14
C GLU A 111 -9.26 -19.59 -1.12
N GLY A 112 -8.80 -19.36 -2.35
CA GLY A 112 -9.59 -18.66 -3.35
C GLY A 112 -8.75 -17.80 -4.30
N ARG A 113 -9.43 -16.91 -5.01
CA ARG A 113 -8.82 -16.03 -6.01
C ARG A 113 -8.32 -14.72 -5.39
N LEU A 114 -7.18 -14.24 -5.87
CA LEU A 114 -6.60 -12.93 -5.60
C LEU A 114 -6.36 -12.21 -6.94
N GLN A 115 -6.85 -10.98 -7.09
CA GLN A 115 -6.66 -10.18 -8.29
C GLN A 115 -5.17 -9.85 -8.51
N ILE A 116 -4.74 -9.99 -9.75
CA ILE A 116 -3.44 -9.51 -10.22
C ILE A 116 -3.67 -8.50 -11.35
N PHE A 117 -2.86 -7.46 -11.40
CA PHE A 117 -2.95 -6.40 -12.39
C PHE A 117 -1.65 -6.25 -13.19
N GLY A 118 -1.81 -5.83 -14.44
CA GLY A 118 -0.74 -5.78 -15.43
C GLY A 118 -0.48 -7.14 -16.08
N GLU A 119 0.59 -7.19 -16.85
CA GLU A 119 0.92 -8.34 -17.68
C GLU A 119 1.60 -9.47 -16.87
N SER A 120 1.05 -10.67 -16.98
CA SER A 120 1.67 -11.93 -16.53
C SER A 120 2.22 -12.72 -17.71
N ARG A 121 3.37 -13.36 -17.54
CA ARG A 121 3.96 -14.25 -18.54
C ARG A 121 3.44 -15.67 -18.38
N LEU A 122 3.28 -16.37 -19.49
CA LEU A 122 2.86 -17.75 -19.54
C LEU A 122 4.10 -18.62 -19.79
N TYR A 123 4.55 -19.33 -18.76
CA TYR A 123 5.73 -20.19 -18.85
C TYR A 123 5.35 -21.67 -18.95
N ARG A 124 6.14 -22.42 -19.72
CA ARG A 124 6.24 -23.88 -19.63
C ARG A 124 7.51 -24.27 -18.88
N GLY A 125 7.40 -25.28 -18.03
CA GLY A 125 8.49 -25.76 -17.18
C GLY A 125 8.28 -25.43 -15.70
N GLY A 126 9.06 -26.10 -14.85
CA GLY A 126 8.94 -26.00 -13.40
C GLY A 126 7.69 -26.69 -12.81
N GLU A 127 7.62 -26.68 -11.49
CA GLU A 127 6.48 -27.16 -10.70
C GLU A 127 5.54 -25.98 -10.42
N ILE A 128 4.27 -26.09 -10.81
CA ILE A 128 3.28 -25.04 -10.52
C ILE A 128 2.86 -25.12 -9.05
N ILE A 129 3.11 -24.05 -8.29
CA ILE A 129 2.75 -23.93 -6.88
C ILE A 129 1.41 -23.21 -6.70
N ALA A 130 1.13 -22.24 -7.56
CA ALA A 130 -0.16 -21.54 -7.62
C ALA A 130 -0.50 -21.23 -9.08
N ARG A 131 -1.78 -21.34 -9.46
CA ARG A 131 -2.25 -21.24 -10.86
C ARG A 131 -2.73 -19.84 -11.21
N LEU A 132 -2.66 -19.50 -12.50
CA LEU A 132 -3.35 -18.35 -13.07
C LEU A 132 -4.81 -18.72 -13.36
N GLY A 133 -5.77 -18.01 -12.78
CA GLY A 133 -7.19 -18.38 -12.84
C GLY A 133 -7.79 -18.39 -14.25
N GLN A 134 -7.42 -17.43 -15.11
CA GLN A 134 -7.94 -17.34 -16.48
C GLN A 134 -7.29 -18.33 -17.45
N LYS A 135 -6.10 -18.80 -17.12
CA LYS A 135 -5.26 -19.70 -17.92
C LYS A 135 -4.76 -20.82 -17.01
N GLY A 136 -5.69 -21.60 -16.46
CA GLY A 136 -5.46 -22.58 -15.38
C GLY A 136 -4.36 -23.61 -15.63
N ASP A 137 -3.95 -23.80 -16.89
CA ASP A 137 -2.82 -24.64 -17.28
C ASP A 137 -1.45 -24.03 -16.95
N PHE A 138 -1.39 -22.73 -16.67
CA PHE A 138 -0.17 -21.98 -16.41
C PHE A 138 -0.05 -21.57 -14.93
N GLY A 139 1.19 -21.57 -14.43
CA GLY A 139 1.50 -21.18 -13.07
C GLY A 139 1.62 -19.66 -12.91
N GLY A 140 0.99 -19.13 -11.87
CA GLY A 140 1.23 -17.77 -11.39
C GLY A 140 2.40 -17.71 -10.40
N ILE A 141 2.67 -18.82 -9.69
CA ILE A 141 3.90 -19.06 -8.94
C ILE A 141 4.44 -20.44 -9.32
N ILE A 142 5.70 -20.48 -9.75
CA ILE A 142 6.37 -21.68 -10.27
C ILE A 142 7.64 -21.93 -9.45
N ARG A 143 7.85 -23.17 -9.02
CA ARG A 143 9.11 -23.61 -8.41
C ARG A 143 10.00 -24.26 -9.46
N VAL A 144 11.27 -23.89 -9.46
CA VAL A 144 12.31 -24.46 -10.31
C VAL A 144 13.46 -24.91 -9.42
N ARG A 145 14.00 -26.11 -9.66
CA ARG A 145 15.25 -26.58 -9.02
C ARG A 145 16.43 -26.36 -9.95
N ARG A 146 17.54 -25.84 -9.41
CA ARG A 146 18.79 -25.60 -10.15
C ARG A 146 19.98 -25.89 -9.24
N GLY A 147 20.84 -26.82 -9.64
CA GLY A 147 21.91 -27.35 -8.81
C GLY A 147 21.40 -27.79 -7.44
N LEU A 148 21.99 -27.25 -6.36
CA LEU A 148 21.58 -27.51 -4.98
C LEU A 148 20.49 -26.58 -4.47
N GLY A 149 20.11 -25.55 -5.23
CA GLY A 149 19.19 -24.51 -4.85
C GLY A 149 17.83 -24.62 -5.53
N GLU A 150 16.98 -23.63 -5.24
CA GLU A 150 15.67 -23.51 -5.85
C GLU A 150 15.29 -22.05 -6.10
N ALA A 151 14.46 -21.85 -7.13
CA ALA A 151 13.87 -20.58 -7.47
C ALA A 151 12.36 -20.66 -7.39
N LEU A 152 11.75 -19.66 -6.77
CA LEU A 152 10.33 -19.34 -6.89
C LEU A 152 10.18 -18.21 -7.91
N VAL A 153 9.38 -18.45 -8.92
CA VAL A 153 9.12 -17.50 -10.01
C VAL A 153 7.67 -17.07 -9.91
N ALA A 154 7.46 -15.79 -9.60
CA ALA A 154 6.15 -15.16 -9.76
C ALA A 154 6.00 -14.74 -11.22
N ALA A 155 4.99 -15.26 -11.91
CA ALA A 155 4.79 -15.01 -13.33
C ALA A 155 4.21 -13.62 -13.65
N PHE A 156 3.88 -12.83 -12.63
CA PHE A 156 3.27 -11.52 -12.71
C PHE A 156 4.11 -10.47 -11.98
N ASP A 157 3.93 -9.19 -12.35
CA ASP A 157 4.56 -8.07 -11.65
C ASP A 157 3.76 -7.73 -10.38
N LEU A 158 4.24 -8.23 -9.24
CA LEU A 158 3.68 -7.89 -7.93
C LEU A 158 3.66 -6.37 -7.69
N SER A 159 4.68 -5.65 -8.15
CA SER A 159 4.80 -4.21 -7.91
C SER A 159 3.70 -3.44 -8.64
N THR A 160 3.40 -3.80 -9.88
CA THR A 160 2.25 -3.24 -10.62
C THR A 160 0.96 -3.57 -9.91
N THR A 161 0.74 -4.83 -9.54
CA THR A 161 -0.48 -5.25 -8.82
C THR A 161 -0.70 -4.44 -7.54
N VAL A 162 0.35 -4.31 -6.72
CA VAL A 162 0.31 -3.55 -5.47
C VAL A 162 0.01 -2.08 -5.71
N LEU A 163 0.70 -1.42 -6.64
CA LEU A 163 0.48 0.01 -6.92
C LEU A 163 -0.92 0.26 -7.51
N THR A 164 -1.41 -0.62 -8.39
CA THR A 164 -2.76 -0.49 -8.97
C THR A 164 -3.86 -0.57 -7.93
N MET A 165 -3.68 -1.40 -6.88
CA MET A 165 -4.66 -1.53 -5.80
C MET A 165 -4.52 -0.45 -4.73
N LEU A 166 -3.31 -0.16 -4.28
CA LEU A 166 -3.03 0.81 -3.21
C LEU A 166 -3.14 2.26 -3.65
N GLN A 167 -2.79 2.55 -4.91
CA GLN A 167 -2.74 3.91 -5.43
C GLN A 167 -3.52 4.02 -6.73
N PRO A 168 -4.81 3.70 -6.70
CA PRO A 168 -5.63 3.80 -7.89
C PRO A 168 -5.69 5.25 -8.39
N VAL A 169 -5.90 5.41 -9.69
CA VAL A 169 -6.20 6.70 -10.30
C VAL A 169 -7.71 6.79 -10.47
N SER A 170 -8.31 7.84 -9.92
CA SER A 170 -9.71 8.14 -10.12
C SER A 170 -9.93 8.89 -11.44
N GLU A 171 -11.04 8.60 -12.09
CA GLU A 171 -11.39 9.14 -13.42
C GLU A 171 -12.25 10.41 -13.32
N CYS A 172 -13.05 10.53 -12.26
CA CYS A 172 -13.88 11.70 -11.92
C CYS A 172 -13.40 12.42 -10.64
N GLY A 173 -12.28 11.95 -10.09
CA GLY A 173 -11.56 12.39 -8.90
C GLY A 173 -12.22 12.07 -7.56
N LYS A 174 -13.21 11.18 -7.51
CA LYS A 174 -13.74 10.71 -6.25
C LYS A 174 -12.99 9.43 -5.84
N LEU A 175 -12.98 9.13 -4.55
CA LEU A 175 -12.47 7.83 -4.12
C LEU A 175 -13.25 6.65 -4.72
N VAL A 176 -14.58 6.78 -4.86
CA VAL A 176 -15.46 5.67 -5.29
C VAL A 176 -15.04 5.04 -6.61
N ASP A 177 -14.55 5.83 -7.56
CA ASP A 177 -14.16 5.38 -8.90
C ASP A 177 -12.66 5.11 -9.02
N ALA A 178 -11.90 5.34 -7.95
CA ALA A 178 -10.50 4.96 -7.92
C ALA A 178 -10.37 3.42 -7.87
N PHE A 179 -11.16 2.73 -7.06
CA PHE A 179 -10.94 1.32 -6.75
C PHE A 179 -10.98 0.38 -7.95
N LYS A 180 -9.88 -0.37 -8.15
CA LYS A 180 -9.79 -1.46 -9.14
C LYS A 180 -10.23 -2.82 -8.58
N THR A 181 -10.35 -2.93 -7.26
CA THR A 181 -10.84 -4.13 -6.56
C THR A 181 -12.29 -4.45 -6.92
N GLU A 182 -12.54 -5.70 -7.31
CA GLU A 182 -13.87 -6.23 -7.59
C GLU A 182 -14.76 -6.20 -6.35
N TYR A 183 -16.06 -6.02 -6.56
CA TYR A 183 -17.03 -5.86 -5.48
C TYR A 183 -17.02 -7.04 -4.49
N ASP A 184 -17.01 -8.27 -5.02
CA ASP A 184 -17.03 -9.51 -4.26
C ASP A 184 -15.67 -9.84 -3.62
N LEU A 185 -14.62 -9.10 -3.94
CA LEU A 185 -13.29 -9.26 -3.35
C LEU A 185 -12.90 -8.10 -2.43
N GLY A 186 -13.78 -7.11 -2.25
CA GLY A 186 -13.54 -5.94 -1.41
C GLY A 186 -13.47 -6.22 0.10
N TRP A 187 -13.89 -7.39 0.56
CA TRP A 187 -13.76 -7.82 1.96
C TRP A 187 -12.45 -8.57 2.22
N ILE A 188 -11.60 -8.75 1.19
CA ILE A 188 -10.33 -9.47 1.26
C ILE A 188 -9.18 -8.46 1.18
N PRO A 189 -8.21 -8.49 2.12
CA PRO A 189 -7.02 -7.64 2.05
C PRO A 189 -6.02 -8.23 1.05
N GLN A 190 -6.37 -8.19 -0.24
CA GLN A 190 -5.68 -8.91 -1.31
C GLN A 190 -4.19 -8.58 -1.42
N VAL A 191 -3.78 -7.33 -1.25
CA VAL A 191 -2.37 -6.91 -1.24
C VAL A 191 -1.63 -7.55 -0.07
N ASP A 192 -2.22 -7.56 1.12
CA ASP A 192 -1.59 -8.18 2.30
C ASP A 192 -1.45 -9.69 2.11
N LEU A 193 -2.47 -10.35 1.56
CA LEU A 193 -2.44 -11.77 1.27
C LEU A 193 -1.42 -12.12 0.18
N LEU A 194 -1.33 -11.35 -0.92
CA LEU A 194 -0.34 -11.58 -1.97
C LEU A 194 1.09 -11.43 -1.45
N ARG A 195 1.37 -10.39 -0.66
CA ARG A 195 2.67 -10.18 -0.01
C ARG A 195 3.00 -11.35 0.92
N ARG A 196 2.06 -11.74 1.78
CA ARG A 196 2.20 -12.85 2.73
C ARG A 196 2.44 -14.18 2.02
N LEU A 197 1.72 -14.45 0.93
CA LEU A 197 1.85 -15.67 0.13
C LEU A 197 3.25 -15.78 -0.45
N ILE A 198 3.69 -14.76 -1.16
CA ILE A 198 4.96 -14.77 -1.89
C ILE A 198 6.14 -14.83 -0.91
N VAL A 199 6.12 -13.99 0.13
CA VAL A 199 7.17 -14.00 1.15
C VAL A 199 7.13 -15.31 1.95
N GLY A 200 5.95 -15.80 2.32
CA GLY A 200 5.81 -17.06 3.05
C GLY A 200 6.37 -18.26 2.27
N LEU A 201 6.04 -18.37 0.98
CA LEU A 201 6.60 -19.42 0.12
C LEU A 201 8.12 -19.31 0.02
N PHE A 202 8.65 -18.09 -0.09
CA PHE A 202 10.10 -17.85 -0.11
C PHE A 202 10.79 -18.22 1.21
N LEU A 203 10.16 -17.93 2.36
CA LEU A 203 10.69 -18.33 3.67
C LEU A 203 10.62 -19.84 3.88
N ASP A 204 9.55 -20.51 3.41
CA ASP A 204 9.43 -21.96 3.43
C ASP A 204 10.56 -22.60 2.61
N ALA A 205 10.84 -22.07 1.41
CA ALA A 205 11.93 -22.50 0.54
C ALA A 205 13.32 -22.29 1.19
N LEU A 206 13.52 -21.18 1.89
CA LEU A 206 14.76 -20.91 2.62
C LEU A 206 15.07 -21.95 3.70
N GLY A 207 14.04 -22.58 4.29
CA GLY A 207 14.19 -23.68 5.24
C GLY A 207 14.93 -23.30 6.54
N ILE A 208 15.02 -22.00 6.85
CA ILE A 208 15.71 -21.49 8.05
C ILE A 208 14.83 -20.47 8.79
N PRO A 209 14.90 -20.41 10.12
CA PRO A 209 14.20 -19.38 10.88
C PRO A 209 14.68 -17.98 10.51
N VAL A 210 13.75 -17.10 10.13
CA VAL A 210 14.02 -15.68 9.87
C VAL A 210 13.32 -14.84 10.95
N LEU A 211 14.10 -14.02 11.66
CA LEU A 211 13.55 -13.09 12.65
C LEU A 211 12.71 -12.03 11.93
N ARG A 212 11.44 -11.91 12.32
CA ARG A 212 10.51 -10.93 11.75
C ARG A 212 10.25 -9.80 12.71
N LYS A 213 10.28 -8.55 12.21
CA LYS A 213 9.80 -7.40 12.96
C LYS A 213 8.28 -7.42 13.00
N TRP A 214 7.70 -7.41 14.20
CA TRP A 214 6.26 -7.22 14.38
C TRP A 214 5.90 -5.73 14.28
N TYR A 215 4.77 -5.44 13.66
CA TYR A 215 4.38 -4.06 13.29
C TYR A 215 3.80 -3.28 14.46
N PHE A 216 2.94 -3.91 15.26
CA PHE A 216 2.21 -3.21 16.30
C PHE A 216 2.96 -3.22 17.64
N PRO A 217 3.01 -2.08 18.34
CA PRO A 217 3.62 -2.00 19.66
C PRO A 217 3.09 -3.07 20.61
N SER A 218 3.96 -3.54 21.53
CA SER A 218 3.59 -4.51 22.57
C SER A 218 2.96 -5.82 22.03
N CYS A 219 3.36 -6.25 20.82
CA CYS A 219 2.87 -7.48 20.18
C CYS A 219 1.34 -7.53 20.04
N ARG A 220 0.68 -6.37 19.90
CA ARG A 220 -0.78 -6.33 19.68
C ARG A 220 -1.14 -6.91 18.32
N ARG A 221 -2.32 -7.51 18.23
CA ARG A 221 -2.81 -8.15 16.99
C ARG A 221 -3.48 -7.18 16.02
N ALA A 222 -3.96 -6.06 16.53
CA ALA A 222 -4.69 -5.04 15.78
C ALA A 222 -4.50 -3.67 16.43
N LEU A 223 -4.77 -2.63 15.65
CA LEU A 223 -4.88 -1.25 16.08
C LEU A 223 -6.32 -0.78 15.79
N LEU A 224 -6.92 -0.04 16.71
CA LEU A 224 -8.18 0.66 16.50
C LEU A 224 -7.88 2.15 16.50
N ILE A 225 -8.24 2.84 15.42
CA ILE A 225 -8.10 4.28 15.27
C ILE A 225 -9.50 4.87 15.33
N ILE A 226 -9.72 5.83 16.24
CA ILE A 226 -11.01 6.51 16.41
C ILE A 226 -10.83 7.94 15.97
N VAL A 227 -11.63 8.33 14.98
CA VAL A 227 -11.55 9.65 14.36
C VAL A 227 -12.94 10.20 14.13
N GLY A 228 -13.04 11.50 13.87
CA GLY A 228 -14.22 12.10 13.29
C GLY A 228 -13.88 13.31 12.45
N ASP A 229 -14.79 13.62 11.55
CA ASP A 229 -14.69 14.77 10.66
C ASP A 229 -15.57 15.87 11.25
N GLN A 230 -15.00 17.07 11.38
CA GLN A 230 -15.67 18.16 12.08
C GLN A 230 -16.92 18.61 11.34
N ASP A 231 -16.91 18.81 10.01
CA ASP A 231 -18.11 18.98 9.17
C ASP A 231 -19.24 19.88 9.73
N GLY A 232 -18.89 20.95 10.45
CA GLY A 232 -19.85 21.87 11.07
C GLY A 232 -20.36 21.44 12.46
N CYS A 233 -19.84 20.36 13.03
CA CYS A 233 -19.97 19.95 14.43
C CYS A 233 -19.51 21.08 15.35
N ASP A 234 -20.37 21.45 16.30
CA ASP A 234 -20.13 22.52 17.25
C ASP A 234 -19.55 22.00 18.58
N MET A 235 -19.32 22.93 19.52
CA MET A 235 -18.72 22.61 20.80
C MET A 235 -19.62 21.74 21.70
N GLU A 236 -20.95 21.82 21.57
CA GLU A 236 -21.85 21.02 22.41
C GLU A 236 -21.79 19.54 22.02
N VAL A 237 -21.73 19.25 20.72
CA VAL A 237 -21.50 17.88 20.25
C VAL A 237 -20.10 17.39 20.64
N MET A 238 -19.07 18.22 20.50
CA MET A 238 -17.72 17.83 20.89
C MET A 238 -17.56 17.56 22.39
N LYS A 239 -18.33 18.22 23.26
CA LYS A 239 -18.37 17.89 24.69
C LYS A 239 -18.87 16.48 24.94
N VAL A 240 -19.92 16.05 24.23
CA VAL A 240 -20.44 14.67 24.33
C VAL A 240 -19.39 13.65 23.87
N VAL A 241 -18.71 13.92 22.75
CA VAL A 241 -17.59 13.07 22.29
C VAL A 241 -16.49 13.03 23.34
N LEU A 242 -16.14 14.17 23.92
CA LEU A 242 -15.11 14.28 24.94
C LEU A 242 -15.42 13.47 26.20
N GLU A 243 -16.67 13.52 26.67
CA GLU A 243 -17.14 12.72 27.80
C GLU A 243 -16.93 11.23 27.54
N ILE A 244 -17.32 10.75 26.35
CA ILE A 244 -17.19 9.34 25.96
C ILE A 244 -15.72 8.92 25.89
N VAL A 245 -14.86 9.68 25.20
CA VAL A 245 -13.44 9.30 25.04
C VAL A 245 -12.68 9.33 26.36
N LYS A 246 -13.04 10.24 27.28
CA LYS A 246 -12.49 10.29 28.64
C LYS A 246 -12.95 9.12 29.50
N GLU A 247 -14.24 8.80 29.47
CA GLU A 247 -14.80 7.65 30.19
C GLU A 247 -14.09 6.35 29.77
N LEU A 248 -13.92 6.19 28.45
CA LEU A 248 -13.30 4.99 27.87
C LEU A 248 -11.77 5.05 27.82
N LYS A 249 -11.16 6.20 28.12
CA LYS A 249 -9.71 6.46 28.05
C LYS A 249 -9.11 6.15 26.68
N LEU A 250 -9.77 6.64 25.63
CA LEU A 250 -9.40 6.40 24.25
C LEU A 250 -8.77 7.65 23.63
N PRO A 251 -7.72 7.51 22.80
CA PRO A 251 -7.26 8.60 21.95
C PRO A 251 -8.30 8.87 20.85
N TYR A 252 -8.39 10.12 20.42
CA TYR A 252 -9.32 10.55 19.37
C TYR A 252 -8.72 11.67 18.53
N THR A 253 -8.87 11.56 17.21
CA THR A 253 -8.42 12.58 16.25
C THR A 253 -9.61 13.22 15.56
N LEU A 254 -9.74 14.55 15.65
CA LEU A 254 -10.75 15.34 14.95
C LEU A 254 -10.14 15.97 13.70
N PHE A 255 -10.63 15.64 12.50
CA PHE A 255 -10.25 16.31 11.26
C PHE A 255 -11.02 17.63 11.11
N VAL A 256 -10.30 18.75 11.12
CA VAL A 256 -10.87 20.10 11.23
C VAL A 256 -11.04 20.73 9.85
N MET A 257 -12.25 21.22 9.56
CA MET A 257 -12.57 21.87 8.30
C MET A 257 -12.37 23.39 8.40
N PRO A 258 -11.52 24.01 7.56
CA PRO A 258 -11.14 25.42 7.71
C PRO A 258 -12.24 26.41 7.28
N THR A 259 -13.21 25.97 6.47
CA THR A 259 -14.21 26.85 5.84
C THR A 259 -15.50 27.00 6.64
N ILE A 260 -15.85 26.03 7.50
CA ILE A 260 -17.03 26.09 8.39
C ILE A 260 -16.57 25.80 9.81
N GLN A 261 -16.25 26.87 10.54
CA GLN A 261 -15.65 26.76 11.86
C GLN A 261 -16.57 27.29 12.99
N PRO A 262 -17.45 26.44 13.54
CA PRO A 262 -18.35 26.78 14.64
C PRO A 262 -17.65 26.73 16.02
N ILE A 263 -16.48 26.11 16.12
CA ILE A 263 -15.69 26.02 17.35
C ILE A 263 -14.71 27.20 17.37
N SER A 264 -14.69 27.95 18.46
CA SER A 264 -13.76 29.07 18.63
C SER A 264 -12.34 28.56 18.90
N ARG A 265 -11.33 29.43 18.72
CA ARG A 265 -9.93 29.11 19.07
C ARG A 265 -9.76 28.66 20.52
N ASP A 266 -10.49 29.28 21.44
CA ASP A 266 -10.48 28.87 22.86
C ASP A 266 -11.14 27.50 23.06
N GLY A 267 -12.17 27.18 22.26
CA GLY A 267 -12.76 25.84 22.22
C GLY A 267 -11.77 24.77 21.75
N PHE A 268 -11.02 25.03 20.67
CA PHE A 268 -9.96 24.12 20.23
C PHE A 268 -8.85 23.97 21.26
N ARG A 269 -8.43 25.07 21.90
CA ARG A 269 -7.45 25.01 22.99
C ARG A 269 -7.93 24.08 24.11
N MET A 270 -9.19 24.22 24.53
CA MET A 270 -9.78 23.33 25.54
C MET A 270 -9.76 21.87 25.09
N LEU A 271 -10.17 21.57 23.86
CA LEU A 271 -10.15 20.20 23.32
C LEU A 271 -8.71 19.64 23.28
N ALA A 272 -7.72 20.45 22.92
CA ALA A 272 -6.31 20.07 22.91
C ALA A 272 -5.79 19.73 24.31
N GLU A 273 -6.09 20.59 25.30
CA GLU A 273 -5.72 20.39 26.72
C GLU A 273 -6.31 19.09 27.28
N GLU A 274 -7.44 18.67 26.74
CA GLU A 274 -8.14 17.45 27.12
C GLU A 274 -7.72 16.21 26.33
N GLY A 275 -6.72 16.34 25.46
CA GLY A 275 -6.06 15.23 24.76
C GLY A 275 -6.66 14.87 23.40
N ILE A 276 -7.49 15.73 22.81
CA ILE A 276 -7.95 15.56 21.42
C ILE A 276 -6.82 15.93 20.46
N GLU A 277 -6.53 15.03 19.52
CA GLU A 277 -5.63 15.31 18.40
C GLU A 277 -6.41 15.96 17.25
N PHE A 278 -5.75 16.77 16.44
CA PHE A 278 -6.35 17.39 15.25
C PHE A 278 -5.68 16.93 13.97
N GLY A 279 -6.50 16.70 12.95
CA GLY A 279 -6.08 16.51 11.55
C GLY A 279 -6.66 17.59 10.65
N PHE A 280 -6.19 17.65 9.42
CA PHE A 280 -6.64 18.59 8.40
C PHE A 280 -7.80 18.00 7.57
N HIS A 281 -8.89 18.74 7.41
CA HIS A 281 -10.04 18.35 6.58
C HIS A 281 -10.29 19.37 5.45
N PRO A 282 -9.55 19.31 4.32
CA PRO A 282 -9.70 20.29 3.24
C PRO A 282 -11.12 20.28 2.64
N ASP A 283 -11.69 21.47 2.41
CA ASP A 283 -13.01 21.65 1.79
C ASP A 283 -12.88 21.94 0.29
N PHE A 284 -13.12 20.89 -0.50
CA PHE A 284 -13.09 20.92 -1.97
C PHE A 284 -14.31 21.61 -2.59
N PHE A 285 -15.38 21.79 -1.82
CA PHE A 285 -16.60 22.41 -2.32
C PHE A 285 -16.62 23.92 -2.06
N PHE A 286 -15.53 24.45 -1.52
CA PHE A 286 -15.34 25.87 -1.34
C PHE A 286 -15.47 26.60 -2.69
N LYS A 287 -16.24 27.70 -2.69
CA LYS A 287 -16.26 28.67 -3.78
C LYS A 287 -16.09 30.06 -3.20
N PRO A 288 -15.02 30.79 -3.56
CA PRO A 288 -14.83 32.16 -3.11
C PRO A 288 -16.08 33.01 -3.37
N GLY A 289 -16.65 33.59 -2.31
CA GLY A 289 -17.80 34.49 -2.39
C GLY A 289 -19.14 33.88 -2.80
N LYS A 290 -19.32 32.54 -2.76
CA LYS A 290 -20.60 31.88 -3.08
C LYS A 290 -21.02 30.87 -2.01
N VAL A 291 -22.32 30.83 -1.72
CA VAL A 291 -22.93 29.81 -0.87
C VAL A 291 -23.01 28.48 -1.62
N LYS A 292 -22.72 27.37 -0.91
CA LYS A 292 -22.75 25.99 -1.40
C LYS A 292 -24.19 25.64 -1.82
N ILE A 293 -24.48 25.58 -3.13
CA ILE A 293 -25.76 25.09 -3.66
C ILE A 293 -25.50 23.73 -4.31
N SER A 294 -25.67 22.64 -3.57
CA SER A 294 -25.79 21.31 -4.15
C SER A 294 -27.24 21.11 -4.59
N LYS A 295 -27.50 21.04 -5.91
CA LYS A 295 -28.78 20.52 -6.42
C LYS A 295 -28.73 19.00 -6.43
N PRO A 296 -29.80 18.30 -6.00
CA PRO A 296 -29.91 16.85 -6.18
C PRO A 296 -29.67 16.47 -7.65
N GLY A 297 -28.79 15.49 -7.90
CA GLY A 297 -28.45 15.01 -9.25
C GLY A 297 -27.43 15.86 -10.02
N ALA A 298 -26.90 16.95 -9.44
CA ALA A 298 -25.79 17.65 -10.07
C ALA A 298 -24.50 16.84 -9.94
N MET A 299 -23.87 16.48 -11.06
CA MET A 299 -22.47 16.05 -11.03
C MET A 299 -21.65 17.21 -10.49
N ILE A 300 -21.16 17.06 -9.25
CA ILE A 300 -20.15 17.97 -8.74
C ILE A 300 -18.88 17.66 -9.53
N ARG A 301 -18.65 18.40 -10.63
CA ARG A 301 -17.32 18.51 -11.24
C ARG A 301 -16.41 19.06 -10.16
N THR A 302 -15.65 18.15 -9.60
CA THR A 302 -14.84 18.29 -8.40
C THR A 302 -13.41 18.47 -8.91
N ALA A 303 -12.68 19.40 -8.29
CA ALA A 303 -11.47 20.04 -8.80
C ALA A 303 -11.63 20.62 -10.23
N ASP A 304 -12.30 21.76 -10.30
CA ASP A 304 -11.77 22.75 -11.24
C ASP A 304 -10.39 23.14 -10.70
N PRO A 305 -9.27 22.86 -11.40
CA PRO A 305 -7.93 23.20 -10.91
C PRO A 305 -7.75 24.72 -10.73
N SER A 306 -8.64 25.52 -11.32
CA SER A 306 -8.72 26.96 -11.06
C SER A 306 -9.34 27.31 -9.71
N ILE A 307 -10.02 26.37 -9.05
CA ILE A 307 -10.68 26.55 -7.75
C ILE A 307 -9.88 25.89 -6.62
N PHE A 308 -9.54 24.61 -6.74
CA PHE A 308 -8.79 23.88 -5.72
C PHE A 308 -7.51 23.29 -6.30
N ASN A 309 -6.37 23.77 -5.81
CA ASN A 309 -5.03 23.39 -6.25
C ASN A 309 -4.07 23.42 -5.04
N GLU A 310 -2.77 23.15 -5.26
CA GLU A 310 -1.77 23.10 -4.20
C GLU A 310 -1.68 24.41 -3.37
N GLU A 311 -1.91 25.57 -3.99
CA GLU A 311 -1.90 26.86 -3.28
C GLU A 311 -3.10 26.99 -2.34
N GLU A 312 -4.29 26.64 -2.82
CA GLU A 312 -5.51 26.66 -2.02
C GLU A 312 -5.45 25.61 -0.90
N PHE A 313 -4.96 24.39 -1.19
CA PHE A 313 -4.73 23.35 -0.17
C PHE A 313 -3.85 23.89 0.97
N ARG A 314 -2.73 24.56 0.64
CA ARG A 314 -1.85 25.19 1.63
C ARG A 314 -2.50 26.35 2.37
N SER A 315 -3.34 27.14 1.69
CA SER A 315 -4.09 28.23 2.30
C SER A 315 -5.05 27.71 3.38
N GLN A 316 -5.81 26.69 3.03
CA GLN A 316 -6.73 25.98 3.93
C GLN A 316 -6.00 25.32 5.09
N LEU A 317 -4.85 24.68 4.84
CA LEU A 317 -4.02 24.10 5.92
C LEU A 317 -3.57 25.17 6.92
N ARG A 318 -3.01 26.29 6.43
CA ARG A 318 -2.59 27.40 7.31
C ARG A 318 -3.75 27.92 8.15
N LYS A 319 -4.93 28.08 7.54
CA LYS A 319 -6.12 28.54 8.26
C LYS A 319 -6.54 27.55 9.35
N ALA A 320 -6.53 26.26 9.06
CA ALA A 320 -6.84 25.22 10.05
C ALA A 320 -5.83 25.24 11.21
N GLU A 321 -4.53 25.31 10.90
CA GLU A 321 -3.44 25.42 11.90
C GLU A 321 -3.57 26.67 12.78
N GLU A 322 -3.97 27.81 12.19
CA GLU A 322 -4.26 29.05 12.93
C GLU A 322 -5.47 28.94 13.86
N ASP A 323 -6.48 28.15 13.48
CA ASP A 323 -7.69 27.96 14.28
C ASP A 323 -7.45 27.02 15.46
N VAL A 324 -6.73 25.92 15.23
CA VAL A 324 -6.42 24.94 16.29
C VAL A 324 -5.23 25.39 17.14
N GLY A 325 -4.34 26.23 16.61
CA GLY A 325 -3.16 26.74 17.29
C GLY A 325 -1.96 25.78 17.31
N CYS A 326 -1.95 24.76 16.45
CA CYS A 326 -0.85 23.80 16.33
C CYS A 326 -0.67 23.34 14.88
N LYS A 327 0.49 22.72 14.61
CA LYS A 327 0.77 22.09 13.31
C LYS A 327 -0.09 20.83 13.15
N LEU A 328 -0.70 20.63 11.99
CA LEU A 328 -1.46 19.43 11.67
C LEU A 328 -0.53 18.41 10.99
N LEU A 329 -0.62 17.13 11.39
CA LEU A 329 0.23 16.06 10.84
C LEU A 329 -0.56 15.03 10.01
N GLY A 330 -1.88 15.03 10.14
CA GLY A 330 -2.78 14.15 9.40
C GLY A 330 -3.68 14.91 8.47
N GLU A 331 -4.13 14.25 7.41
CA GLU A 331 -5.14 14.76 6.51
C GLU A 331 -6.18 13.68 6.20
N ARG A 332 -7.42 14.11 6.02
CA ARG A 332 -8.51 13.32 5.44
C ARG A 332 -9.36 14.27 4.62
N SER A 333 -9.56 13.97 3.35
CA SER A 333 -10.22 14.88 2.42
C SER A 333 -11.74 14.90 2.60
N HIS A 334 -12.36 16.07 2.59
CA HIS A 334 -13.84 16.17 2.62
C HIS A 334 -14.45 15.45 1.42
N GLY A 335 -15.39 14.56 1.72
CA GLY A 335 -16.04 13.70 0.72
C GLY A 335 -15.11 12.61 0.21
N ASN A 336 -14.02 12.33 0.93
CA ASN A 336 -12.93 11.43 0.53
C ASN A 336 -12.52 11.71 -0.91
N ARG A 337 -12.22 12.97 -1.24
CA ARG A 337 -11.74 13.36 -2.57
C ARG A 337 -10.41 12.65 -2.83
N TRP A 338 -10.31 12.03 -4.00
CA TRP A 338 -9.09 11.37 -4.43
C TRP A 338 -9.03 11.37 -5.96
N GLU A 339 -8.04 12.03 -6.55
CA GLU A 339 -7.87 12.01 -8.01
C GLU A 339 -6.65 11.20 -8.41
N THR A 340 -5.47 11.74 -8.13
CA THR A 340 -4.22 11.05 -8.40
C THR A 340 -3.26 11.16 -7.22
N ILE A 341 -2.27 10.28 -7.23
CA ILE A 341 -1.10 10.36 -6.34
C ILE A 341 -0.33 11.69 -6.44
N ARG A 342 -0.51 12.46 -7.52
CA ARG A 342 0.22 13.72 -7.76
C ARG A 342 -0.48 14.96 -7.22
N GLU A 343 -1.70 14.78 -6.72
CA GLU A 343 -2.46 15.87 -6.12
C GLU A 343 -2.35 15.78 -4.62
N ILE A 344 -3.40 15.33 -3.93
CA ILE A 344 -3.49 15.36 -2.46
C ILE A 344 -2.26 14.75 -1.78
N PRO A 345 -1.82 13.51 -2.11
CA PRO A 345 -0.65 12.95 -1.43
C PRO A 345 0.62 13.77 -1.62
N LEU A 346 0.85 14.29 -2.83
CA LEU A 346 2.08 15.02 -3.12
C LEU A 346 2.05 16.42 -2.51
N TRP A 347 0.90 17.07 -2.49
CA TRP A 347 0.71 18.35 -1.82
C TRP A 347 0.85 18.21 -0.31
N ALA A 348 0.24 17.16 0.27
CA ALA A 348 0.33 16.82 1.69
C ALA A 348 1.79 16.57 2.12
N GLU A 349 2.53 15.72 1.39
CA GLU A 349 3.95 15.49 1.66
C GLU A 349 4.75 16.81 1.63
N ARG A 350 4.55 17.65 0.60
CA ARG A 350 5.25 18.93 0.46
C ARG A 350 4.85 19.94 1.53
N ALA A 351 3.64 19.84 2.07
CA ALA A 351 3.16 20.64 3.20
C ALA A 351 3.67 20.11 4.55
N GLY A 352 4.30 18.93 4.58
CA GLY A 352 4.81 18.30 5.79
C GLY A 352 3.75 17.59 6.61
N ILE A 353 2.63 17.22 6.00
CA ILE A 353 1.68 16.22 6.50
C ILE A 353 2.37 14.85 6.46
N GLN A 354 2.11 14.02 7.46
CA GLN A 354 2.76 12.72 7.67
C GLN A 354 1.85 11.55 7.33
N TYR A 355 0.52 11.72 7.39
CA TYR A 355 -0.42 10.70 6.96
C TYR A 355 -1.68 11.25 6.29
N GLU A 356 -2.30 10.40 5.47
CA GLU A 356 -3.55 10.57 4.73
C GLU A 356 -4.49 9.42 5.15
N SER A 357 -5.80 9.61 5.10
CA SER A 357 -6.78 8.58 5.50
C SER A 357 -8.08 8.65 4.71
N SER A 358 -7.99 8.93 3.41
CA SER A 358 -9.16 8.99 2.54
C SER A 358 -9.40 7.64 1.87
N LEU A 359 -8.37 6.85 1.58
CA LEU A 359 -8.44 5.63 0.77
C LEU A 359 -8.90 4.40 1.57
N GLY A 360 -10.14 4.40 2.10
CA GLY A 360 -10.65 3.24 2.84
C GLY A 360 -12.10 2.86 2.55
N ILE A 361 -12.88 3.74 1.94
CA ILE A 361 -14.35 3.60 1.91
C ILE A 361 -14.86 3.63 0.47
N LYS A 362 -15.62 2.60 0.07
CA LYS A 362 -16.31 2.59 -1.22
C LYS A 362 -17.78 2.99 -1.06
N MET A 363 -18.14 4.10 -1.68
CA MET A 363 -19.49 4.67 -1.67
C MET A 363 -20.10 4.63 -3.06
N TRP A 364 -21.04 3.72 -3.36
CA TRP A 364 -21.76 3.74 -4.63
C TRP A 364 -23.02 4.60 -4.56
N GLU A 365 -23.38 5.24 -5.67
CA GLU A 365 -24.68 5.91 -5.77
C GLU A 365 -25.86 4.92 -5.73
N SER A 366 -25.65 3.67 -6.18
CA SER A 366 -26.69 2.64 -6.33
C SER A 366 -26.65 1.51 -5.31
N ARG A 367 -25.68 1.52 -4.38
CA ARG A 367 -25.53 0.47 -3.35
C ARG A 367 -25.17 1.09 -2.00
N PRO A 368 -25.58 0.48 -0.88
CA PRO A 368 -25.13 0.91 0.44
C PRO A 368 -23.60 1.00 0.51
N PRO A 369 -23.04 1.98 1.25
CA PRO A 369 -21.62 1.99 1.56
C PRO A 369 -21.20 0.68 2.21
N VAL A 370 -20.09 0.11 1.76
CA VAL A 370 -19.54 -1.12 2.33
C VAL A 370 -18.13 -0.83 2.82
N GLN A 371 -17.88 -1.09 4.10
CA GLN A 371 -16.53 -1.09 4.66
C GLN A 371 -15.78 -2.32 4.18
N GLY A 372 -14.52 -2.16 3.80
CA GLY A 372 -13.72 -3.26 3.29
C GLY A 372 -12.30 -2.82 2.91
N TYR A 373 -11.50 -3.77 2.45
CA TYR A 373 -10.15 -3.56 1.98
C TYR A 373 -10.16 -3.18 0.49
N TRP A 374 -10.79 -2.06 0.16
CA TRP A 374 -11.00 -1.66 -1.24
C TRP A 374 -9.72 -1.27 -1.96
N VAL A 375 -8.72 -0.76 -1.23
CA VAL A 375 -7.33 -0.61 -1.70
C VAL A 375 -6.49 -1.87 -1.53
N GLY A 376 -7.11 -2.97 -1.11
CA GLY A 376 -6.48 -4.28 -0.98
C GLY A 376 -5.65 -4.48 0.29
N THR A 377 -5.61 -3.53 1.22
CA THR A 377 -4.85 -3.66 2.46
C THR A 377 -5.64 -3.15 3.66
N GLY A 378 -5.38 -3.75 4.83
CA GLY A 378 -5.77 -3.21 6.13
C GLY A 378 -4.57 -2.69 6.94
N LEU A 379 -3.40 -2.60 6.30
CA LEU A 379 -2.16 -2.15 6.90
C LEU A 379 -1.78 -0.78 6.34
N PRO A 380 -1.19 0.11 7.16
CA PRO A 380 -0.67 1.37 6.66
C PRO A 380 0.40 1.16 5.59
N TYR A 381 0.43 2.03 4.58
CA TYR A 381 1.41 1.95 3.50
C TYR A 381 1.88 3.33 3.06
N HIS A 382 3.13 3.43 2.62
CA HIS A 382 3.60 4.67 2.02
C HIS A 382 3.15 4.77 0.57
N PHE A 383 2.86 6.00 0.18
CA PHE A 383 2.72 6.33 -1.23
C PHE A 383 4.06 6.26 -1.97
N ILE A 384 4.00 5.87 -3.25
CA ILE A 384 5.13 5.78 -4.16
C ILE A 384 4.86 6.67 -5.37
N ASP A 385 5.74 7.64 -5.60
CA ASP A 385 5.65 8.55 -6.74
C ASP A 385 5.96 7.79 -8.05
N PRO A 386 5.04 7.74 -9.02
CA PRO A 386 5.20 6.93 -10.23
C PRO A 386 6.23 7.50 -11.23
N ASN A 387 6.67 8.77 -11.12
CA ASN A 387 7.67 9.32 -12.03
C ASN A 387 9.09 8.86 -11.69
N GLY A 388 9.39 8.76 -10.41
CA GLY A 388 10.73 8.49 -9.90
C GLY A 388 10.82 7.24 -9.04
N TYR A 389 9.72 6.51 -8.86
CA TYR A 389 9.59 5.37 -7.94
C TYR A 389 10.27 5.66 -6.59
N ARG A 390 9.98 6.84 -6.03
CA ARG A 390 10.43 7.21 -4.70
C ARG A 390 9.29 7.02 -3.72
N ARG A 391 9.64 6.61 -2.51
CA ARG A 391 8.71 6.62 -1.39
C ARG A 391 8.42 8.07 -1.04
N MET A 392 7.15 8.38 -0.88
CA MET A 392 6.72 9.64 -0.31
C MET A 392 6.73 9.51 1.22
N ASN A 393 7.12 10.58 1.90
CA ASN A 393 7.05 10.67 3.36
C ASN A 393 5.62 10.98 3.81
N LEU A 394 4.67 10.18 3.33
CA LEU A 394 3.25 10.26 3.62
C LEU A 394 2.69 8.83 3.65
N LEU A 395 2.05 8.50 4.77
CA LEU A 395 1.46 7.20 5.05
C LEU A 395 -0.05 7.24 4.79
N GLU A 396 -0.61 6.29 4.05
CA GLU A 396 -2.05 6.03 4.09
C GLU A 396 -2.38 5.18 5.31
N ILE A 397 -3.41 5.57 6.09
CA ILE A 397 -3.85 4.87 7.30
C ILE A 397 -5.32 4.43 7.27
#